data_AF-A0A6N0DZ18-F1
#
_entry.id   AF-A0A6N0DZ18-F1
#
_cell.length_a   1.000
_cell.length_b   1.000
_cell.length_c   1.000
_cell.angle_alpha   90.00
_cell.angle_beta   90.00
_cell.angle_gamma   90.00
#
_symmetry.space_group_name_H-M   'P 1'
#
loop_
_entity.id
_entity.type
_entity.pdbx_description
1 polymer ?
#
loop_
_entity_poly.entity_id
_entity_poly.type
_entity_poly.pdbx_seq_one_letter_code
_entity_poly.pdbx_strand_id
1 'polypeptide(L)'
;MPYVNSGSIVHVEHDAQSSELRITFRDAGTYSFHGVSGAVYQAFLEAPSQGRFYNDHIRQNYPSTFQGDVLEPLAAAPSFAT
;
A
#
# COMPACT_ATOMS: atom_id res chain seq x y z
N MET A 1 26.26 5.67 0.72
CA MET A 1 25.73 5.10 1.97
C MET A 1 24.20 5.17 1.94
N PRO A 2 23.47 4.12 1.52
CA PRO A 2 22.01 4.18 1.56
C PRO A 2 21.50 3.69 2.92
N TYR A 3 20.78 4.56 3.61
CA TYR A 3 20.00 4.27 4.81
C TYR A 3 18.82 3.38 4.43
N VAL A 4 18.70 2.21 5.05
CA VAL A 4 17.47 1.42 5.06
C VAL A 4 17.04 1.27 6.51
N ASN A 5 16.24 2.23 6.97
CA ASN A 5 15.57 2.12 8.25
C ASN A 5 14.35 1.21 8.06
N SER A 6 14.55 -0.07 8.32
CA SER A 6 13.49 -1.04 8.54
C SER A 6 12.56 -0.53 9.63
N GLY A 7 11.35 -0.09 9.26
CA GLY A 7 10.37 0.45 10.20
C GLY A 7 9.54 1.63 9.69
N SER A 8 9.69 2.02 8.42
CA SER A 8 8.91 3.13 7.84
C SER A 8 7.45 2.77 7.58
N ILE A 9 7.11 1.50 7.31
CA ILE A 9 5.73 1.09 7.02
C ILE A 9 5.01 0.82 8.36
N VAL A 10 3.91 1.52 8.58
CA VAL A 10 3.10 1.46 9.81
C VAL A 10 1.84 0.65 9.57
N HIS A 11 1.21 0.84 8.42
CA HIS A 11 -0.04 0.20 8.08
C HIS A 11 -0.03 -0.18 6.60
N VAL A 12 -0.60 -1.33 6.28
CA VAL A 12 -0.83 -1.78 4.92
C VAL A 12 -2.22 -2.36 4.84
N GLU A 13 -2.96 -1.91 3.85
CA GLU A 13 -4.34 -2.32 3.61
C GLU A 13 -4.52 -2.61 2.13
N HIS A 14 -5.24 -3.69 1.83
CA HIS A 14 -5.52 -4.10 0.47
C HIS A 14 -7.02 -4.25 0.27
N ASP A 15 -7.57 -3.52 -0.69
CA ASP A 15 -8.94 -3.66 -1.15
C ASP A 15 -8.96 -4.54 -2.41
N ALA A 16 -9.44 -5.78 -2.26
CA ALA A 16 -9.51 -6.72 -3.36
C ALA A 16 -10.59 -6.37 -4.40
N GLN A 17 -11.62 -5.59 -4.02
CA GLN A 17 -12.69 -5.19 -4.94
C GLN A 17 -12.20 -4.14 -5.96
N SER A 18 -11.44 -3.16 -5.50
CA SER A 18 -10.91 -2.06 -6.31
C SER A 18 -9.47 -2.30 -6.77
N SER A 19 -8.85 -3.40 -6.31
CA SER A 19 -7.43 -3.69 -6.52
C SER A 19 -6.54 -2.52 -6.09
N GLU A 20 -6.86 -1.93 -4.94
CA GLU A 20 -6.12 -0.81 -4.36
C GLU A 20 -5.31 -1.31 -3.16
N LEU A 21 -4.03 -0.97 -3.12
CA LEU A 21 -3.16 -1.19 -1.96
C LEU A 21 -2.81 0.15 -1.34
N ARG A 22 -3.15 0.33 -0.07
CA ARG A 22 -2.81 1.51 0.71
C ARG A 22 -1.66 1.19 1.66
N ILE A 23 -0.63 2.01 1.64
CA ILE A 23 0.55 1.88 2.49
C ILE A 23 0.74 3.19 3.24
N THR A 24 0.64 3.12 4.57
CA THR A 24 0.92 4.25 5.46
C THR A 24 2.35 4.17 5.95
N PHE A 25 3.13 5.20 5.62
CA PHE A 25 4.47 5.38 6.12
C PHE A 25 4.48 6.32 7.32
N ARG A 26 5.32 6.01 8.31
CA ARG A 26 5.49 6.80 9.54
C ARG A 26 5.93 8.24 9.27
N ASP A 27 6.77 8.42 8.26
CA ASP A 27 7.44 9.70 7.97
C ASP A 27 6.91 10.40 6.71
N ALA A 28 6.41 9.61 5.75
CA ALA A 28 6.01 10.11 4.43
C ALA A 28 4.49 10.20 4.22
N GLY A 29 3.67 9.73 5.17
CA GLY A 29 2.21 9.69 5.06
C GLY A 29 1.67 8.49 4.29
N THR A 30 0.41 8.55 3.87
CA THR A 30 -0.30 7.44 3.22
C THR A 30 -0.25 7.54 1.69
N TYR A 31 0.11 6.42 1.05
CA TYR A 31 0.15 6.24 -0.39
C TYR A 31 -0.82 5.15 -0.82
N SER A 32 -1.61 5.43 -1.85
CA SER A 32 -2.47 4.44 -2.51
C SER A 32 -1.84 4.01 -3.83
N PHE A 33 -1.82 2.70 -4.07
CA PHE A 33 -1.34 2.05 -5.28
C PHE A 33 -2.52 1.35 -5.95
N HIS A 34 -2.77 1.67 -7.21
CA HIS A 34 -3.88 1.08 -7.96
C HIS A 34 -3.41 -0.07 -8.85
N GLY A 35 -4.26 -1.08 -9.03
CA GLY A 35 -4.00 -2.27 -9.84
C GLY A 35 -3.26 -3.40 -9.12
N VAL A 36 -3.08 -3.29 -7.80
CA VAL A 36 -2.41 -4.32 -7.01
C VAL A 36 -3.42 -5.43 -6.71
N SER A 37 -3.12 -6.65 -7.15
CA SER A 37 -3.97 -7.81 -6.86
C SER A 37 -3.68 -8.40 -5.49
N GLY A 38 -4.64 -9.16 -4.94
CA GLY A 38 -4.49 -9.81 -3.63
C GLY A 38 -3.29 -10.77 -3.56
N ALA A 39 -2.89 -11.36 -4.69
CA ALA A 39 -1.70 -12.20 -4.77
C ALA A 39 -0.40 -11.42 -4.45
N VAL A 40 -0.31 -10.16 -4.88
CA VAL A 40 0.83 -9.29 -4.57
C VAL A 40 0.82 -8.89 -3.11
N TYR A 41 -0.36 -8.63 -2.53
CA TYR A 41 -0.50 -8.37 -1.10
C TYR A 41 -0.07 -9.57 -0.24
N GLN A 42 -0.47 -10.79 -0.61
CA GLN A 42 -0.01 -12.01 0.08
C GLN A 42 1.51 -12.19 -0.04
N ALA A 43 2.07 -12.03 -1.25
CA ALA A 43 3.51 -12.10 -1.46
C ALA A 43 4.27 -11.01 -0.66
N PHE A 44 3.67 -9.83 -0.49
CA PHE A 44 4.21 -8.76 0.35
C PHE A 44 4.22 -9.14 1.84
N LEU A 45 3.19 -9.83 2.33
CA LEU A 45 3.12 -10.32 3.71
C LEU A 45 4.12 -11.46 3.98
N GLU A 46 4.31 -12.36 3.01
CA GLU A 46 5.28 -13.47 3.11
C GLU A 46 6.73 -13.02 2.90
N ALA A 47 6.96 -11.84 2.33
CA ALA A 47 8.29 -11.35 2.04
C ALA A 47 9.12 -11.14 3.31
N PRO A 48 10.39 -11.62 3.35
CA PRO A 48 11.27 -11.45 4.50
C PRO A 48 11.66 -9.98 4.75
N SER A 49 11.44 -9.10 3.76
CA SER A 49 11.65 -7.66 3.89
C SER A 49 10.61 -6.89 3.07
N GLN A 50 9.57 -6.42 3.75
CA GLN A 50 8.49 -5.61 3.19
C GLN A 50 9.01 -4.38 2.43
N GLY A 51 10.01 -3.67 2.96
CA GLY A 51 10.60 -2.50 2.30
C GLY A 51 11.35 -2.82 1.00
N ARG A 52 11.96 -4.02 0.91
CA ARG A 52 12.63 -4.47 -0.32
C ARG A 52 11.62 -4.90 -1.36
N PHE A 53 10.61 -5.67 -0.98
CA PHE A 53 9.51 -6.05 -1.87
C PHE A 53 8.78 -4.80 -2.40
N TYR A 54 8.50 -3.83 -1.53
CA TYR A 54 7.91 -2.55 -1.94
C TYR A 54 8.72 -1.85 -3.03
N ASN A 55 10.05 -1.70 -2.86
CA ASN A 55 10.87 -0.99 -3.84
C ASN A 55 10.98 -1.72 -5.18
N ASP A 56 11.06 -3.05 -5.15
CA ASP A 56 11.29 -3.88 -6.33
C ASP A 56 9.98 -4.17 -7.10
N HIS A 57 8.92 -4.54 -6.37
CA HIS A 57 7.66 -4.97 -6.95
C HIS A 57 6.57 -3.91 -6.95
N ILE A 58 6.52 -2.98 -5.98
CA ILE A 58 5.40 -2.04 -5.87
C ILE A 58 5.72 -0.70 -6.50
N ARG A 59 6.78 -0.06 -6.03
CA ARG A 59 7.20 1.30 -6.44
C ARG A 59 7.48 1.42 -7.94
N GLN A 60 8.00 0.37 -8.58
CA GLN A 60 8.35 0.40 -10.00
C GLN A 60 7.20 -0.05 -10.91
N ASN A 61 6.31 -0.93 -10.42
CA ASN A 61 5.29 -1.54 -11.27
C ASN A 61 3.90 -0.91 -11.13
N TYR A 62 3.64 -0.14 -10.06
CA TYR A 62 2.33 0.43 -9.81
C TYR A 62 2.37 1.95 -9.65
N PRO A 63 1.36 2.65 -10.21
CA PRO A 63 1.22 4.09 -10.01
C PRO A 63 0.86 4.37 -8.54
N SER A 64 1.65 5.24 -7.91
CA SER A 64 1.44 5.69 -6.54
C SER A 64 0.76 7.06 -6.50
N THR A 65 -0.34 7.16 -5.78
CA THR A 65 -1.01 8.44 -5.47
C THR A 65 -0.81 8.75 -3.99
N PHE A 66 -0.29 9.93 -3.68
CA PHE A 66 -0.22 10.39 -2.30
C PHE A 66 -1.62 10.81 -1.82
N GLN A 67 -2.13 10.18 -0.76
CA GLN A 67 -3.43 10.51 -0.18
C GLN A 67 -3.35 11.54 0.96
N GLY A 68 -2.21 11.67 1.63
CA GLY A 68 -2.08 12.53 2.83
C GLY A 68 -2.58 11.87 4.11
N ASP A 69 -2.48 12.60 5.24
CA ASP A 69 -2.94 12.19 6.57
C ASP A 69 -4.48 12.26 6.63
N VAL A 70 -5.14 11.36 5.91
CA VAL A 70 -6.58 11.14 6.03
C VAL A 70 -6.78 9.77 6.65
N LEU A 71 -6.97 9.77 7.97
CA LEU A 71 -7.76 8.78 8.66
C LEU A 71 -9.23 8.93 8.24
N GLU A 72 -9.51 8.82 6.94
CA GLU A 72 -10.86 8.55 6.46
C GLU A 72 -11.03 7.03 6.58
N PRO A 73 -11.94 6.54 7.45
CA PRO A 73 -12.22 5.11 7.54
C PRO A 73 -12.64 4.63 6.15
N LEU A 74 -12.22 3.43 5.78
CA LEU A 74 -12.66 2.73 4.58
C LEU A 74 -14.13 2.25 4.71
N ALA A 75 -14.99 3.14 5.19
CA ALA A 75 -16.44 3.03 5.20
C ALA A 75 -17.07 3.62 3.92
N ALA A 76 -16.28 4.13 2.98
CA ALA A 76 -16.75 4.64 1.70
C ALA A 76 -16.32 3.73 0.54
N ALA A 77 -16.67 2.44 0.60
CA ALA A 77 -16.94 1.75 -0.65
C ALA A 77 -18.18 2.43 -1.29
N PRO A 78 -18.14 2.81 -2.58
CA PRO A 78 -19.32 3.34 -3.24
C PRO A 78 -20.42 2.28 -3.22
N SER A 79 -21.59 2.65 -2.71
CA SER A 79 -22.85 1.93 -2.93
C SER A 79 -23.08 1.76 -4.43
N PHE A 80 -22.55 0.68 -5.00
CA PHE A 80 -23.06 0.11 -6.24
C PHE A 80 -24.01 -1.03 -5.85
N ALA A 81 -25.24 -0.67 -5.51
CA ALA A 81 -26.36 -1.60 -5.54
C ALA A 81 -27.56 -0.86 -6.12
N THR A 82 -28.09 -1.48 -7.18
CA THR A 82 -29.14 -1.10 -8.14
C THR A 82 -30.41 -0.51 -7.55
#